data_AF-A0A2S5RFK3-F1
#
_entry.id   AF-A0A2S5RFK3-F1
#
_cell.length_a   1.000
_cell.length_b   1.000
_cell.length_c   1.000
_cell.angle_alpha   90.00
_cell.angle_beta   90.00
_cell.angle_gamma   90.00
#
_symmetry.space_group_name_H-M   'P 1'
#
loop_
_entity.id
_entity.type
_entity.pdbx_description
1 polymer ?
#
loop_
_entity_poly.entity_id
_entity_poly.type
_entity_poly.pdbx_seq_one_letter_code
_entity_poly.pdbx_strand_id
1 'polypeptide(L)'
;MKPLFYRTPLVTQQKIPLVFHSDAEQKMFEEYKYLKGEDYHYYVAEQLKTNEYIKIAAAMQYDLKLKYILYRYICLFEEWIRALLMNAGVEPIDFFINGNADLGKEQSIYLKNVKTIQNTFPETKMLSNAQFNLVRKLRNSISHFTPLIFEQYDYYVSAIKNLKNVLPAHFVDKIQDDVNNCNADWPLPPGLKITI
;
A
#
# COMPACT_ATOMS: atom_id res chain seq x y z
N MET A 1 1.65 4.88 26.56
CA MET A 1 2.08 4.61 25.17
C MET A 1 1.68 5.79 24.31
N LYS A 2 2.64 6.51 23.72
CA LYS A 2 2.35 7.56 22.73
C LYS A 2 2.25 6.89 21.35
N PRO A 3 1.26 7.22 20.51
CA PRO A 3 1.20 6.65 19.17
C PRO A 3 2.34 7.24 18.32
N LEU A 4 3.06 6.36 17.63
CA LEU A 4 4.08 6.70 16.63
C LEU A 4 3.37 7.16 15.36
N PHE A 5 3.13 8.46 15.21
CA PHE A 5 2.67 9.03 13.95
C PHE A 5 3.56 10.19 13.52
N TYR A 6 3.96 10.12 12.24
CA TYR A 6 4.63 11.12 11.40
C TYR A 6 5.85 11.83 11.99
N ARG A 7 7.05 11.27 11.76
CA ARG A 7 8.30 12.05 11.78
C ARG A 7 8.67 12.49 10.36
N THR A 8 7.95 13.48 9.88
CA THR A 8 8.52 14.50 8.99
C THR A 8 7.96 15.82 9.48
N PRO A 9 8.79 16.79 9.90
CA PRO A 9 8.27 18.09 10.33
C PRO A 9 7.72 18.77 9.08
N LEU A 10 6.39 18.80 8.94
CA LEU A 10 5.76 19.65 7.94
C LEU A 10 5.88 21.09 8.43
N VAL A 11 6.37 21.91 7.51
CA VAL A 11 6.66 23.33 7.61
C VAL A 11 5.53 24.04 8.36
N THR A 12 5.87 24.94 9.29
CA THR A 12 4.95 25.92 9.87
C THR A 12 4.35 26.78 8.76
N GLN A 13 3.22 26.34 8.21
CA GLN A 13 2.46 27.05 7.18
C GLN A 13 1.05 27.33 7.68
N GLN A 14 0.48 28.43 7.23
CA GLN A 14 -0.85 28.90 7.64
C GLN A 14 -1.89 27.81 7.44
N LYS A 15 -2.46 27.32 8.55
CA LYS A 15 -3.60 26.40 8.55
C LYS A 15 -4.79 27.10 7.89
N ILE A 16 -5.16 26.65 6.69
CA ILE A 16 -6.35 27.15 5.98
C ILE A 16 -7.59 26.68 6.77
N PRO A 17 -8.56 27.54 7.11
CA PRO A 17 -9.77 27.11 7.80
C PRO A 17 -10.54 26.07 6.98
N LEU A 18 -10.81 24.91 7.56
CA LEU A 18 -11.62 23.86 6.94
C LEU A 18 -13.10 24.26 6.93
N VAL A 19 -13.76 23.97 5.82
CA VAL A 19 -15.19 24.22 5.62
C VAL A 19 -15.94 22.90 5.78
N PHE A 20 -16.94 22.93 6.67
CA PHE A 20 -17.85 21.82 6.94
C PHE A 20 -19.24 22.19 6.43
N HIS A 21 -19.92 21.28 5.75
CA HIS A 21 -21.28 21.48 5.22
C HIS A 21 -22.37 20.83 6.09
N SER A 22 -21.99 20.11 7.14
CA SER A 22 -22.93 19.53 8.10
C SER A 22 -22.29 19.28 9.46
N ASP A 23 -23.10 19.19 10.52
CA ASP A 23 -22.64 18.79 11.86
C ASP A 23 -22.03 17.37 11.85
N ALA A 24 -22.48 16.51 10.95
CA ALA A 24 -21.94 15.17 10.78
C ALA A 24 -20.49 15.21 10.26
N GLU A 25 -20.19 16.10 9.30
CA GLU A 25 -18.82 16.32 8.82
C GLU A 25 -17.92 16.85 9.93
N GLN A 26 -18.41 17.80 10.72
CA GLN A 26 -17.63 18.35 11.84
C GLN A 26 -17.35 17.29 12.91
N LYS A 27 -18.33 16.46 13.24
CA LYS A 27 -18.13 15.33 14.17
C LYS A 27 -17.10 14.33 13.63
N MET A 28 -17.20 13.97 12.34
CA MET A 28 -16.24 13.09 11.69
C MET A 28 -14.83 13.68 11.73
N PHE A 29 -14.67 14.99 11.54
CA PHE A 29 -13.39 15.66 11.68
C PHE A 29 -12.80 15.50 13.08
N GLU A 30 -13.58 15.75 14.13
CA GLU A 30 -13.06 15.60 15.50
C GLU A 30 -12.64 14.15 15.81
N GLU A 31 -13.39 13.15 15.31
CA GLU A 31 -13.02 11.73 15.43
C GLU A 31 -11.71 11.41 14.69
N TYR A 32 -11.57 11.83 13.43
CA TYR A 32 -10.39 11.55 12.63
C TYR A 32 -9.16 12.35 13.09
N LYS A 33 -9.36 13.59 13.53
CA LYS A 33 -8.34 14.46 14.13
C LYS A 33 -7.71 13.78 15.34
N TYR A 34 -8.53 13.15 16.20
CA TYR A 34 -8.02 12.38 17.33
C TYR A 34 -7.16 11.17 16.90
N LEU A 35 -7.55 10.47 15.83
CA LEU A 35 -6.89 9.26 15.36
C LEU A 35 -5.62 9.51 14.52
N LYS A 36 -5.66 10.51 13.65
CA LYS A 36 -4.63 10.77 12.62
C LYS A 36 -3.80 12.01 12.88
N GLY A 37 -4.23 12.86 13.81
CA GLY A 37 -3.65 14.17 14.04
C GLY A 37 -4.18 15.21 13.06
N GLU A 38 -4.36 16.42 13.56
CA GLU A 38 -4.91 17.55 12.80
C GLU A 38 -4.04 17.90 11.58
N ASP A 39 -2.71 17.81 11.72
CA ASP A 39 -1.76 18.21 10.68
C ASP A 39 -1.89 17.35 9.41
N TYR A 40 -2.33 16.09 9.53
CA TYR A 40 -2.57 15.25 8.37
C TYR A 40 -3.75 15.74 7.52
N HIS A 41 -4.80 16.29 8.15
CA HIS A 41 -5.92 16.88 7.41
C HIS A 41 -5.49 18.09 6.60
N TYR A 42 -4.66 18.96 7.18
CA TYR A 42 -4.12 20.13 6.47
C TYR A 42 -3.14 19.74 5.38
N TYR A 43 -2.32 18.71 5.59
CA TYR A 43 -1.49 18.14 4.53
C TYR A 43 -2.34 17.70 3.33
N VAL A 44 -3.41 16.94 3.57
CA VAL A 44 -4.32 16.52 2.49
C VAL A 44 -5.00 17.72 1.83
N ALA A 45 -5.47 18.70 2.62
CA ALA A 45 -6.07 19.93 2.12
C ALA A 45 -5.14 20.67 1.14
N GLU A 46 -3.85 20.75 1.47
CA GLU A 46 -2.82 21.37 0.65
C GLU A 46 -2.60 20.60 -0.66
N GLN A 47 -2.44 19.28 -0.59
CA GLN A 47 -2.26 18.43 -1.77
C GLN A 47 -3.45 18.52 -2.74
N LEU A 48 -4.66 18.64 -2.19
CA LEU A 48 -5.91 18.76 -2.94
C LEU A 48 -6.22 20.20 -3.38
N LYS A 49 -5.52 21.20 -2.84
CA LYS A 49 -5.84 22.63 -3.01
C LYS A 49 -7.31 22.95 -2.71
N THR A 50 -7.82 22.37 -1.63
CA THR A 50 -9.21 22.56 -1.19
C THR A 50 -9.27 22.68 0.33
N ASN A 51 -10.23 23.47 0.83
CA ASN A 51 -10.58 23.52 2.24
C ASN A 51 -11.90 22.80 2.54
N GLU A 52 -12.55 22.20 1.55
CA GLU A 52 -13.78 21.43 1.74
C GLU A 52 -13.45 20.09 2.43
N TYR A 53 -13.92 19.94 3.66
CA TYR A 53 -13.59 18.76 4.47
C TYR A 53 -14.09 17.45 3.85
N ILE A 54 -15.26 17.47 3.20
CA ILE A 54 -15.82 16.31 2.49
C ILE A 54 -14.81 15.70 1.48
N LYS A 55 -14.09 16.53 0.71
CA LYS A 55 -13.09 16.09 -0.29
C LYS A 55 -11.82 15.58 0.39
N ILE A 56 -11.40 16.23 1.47
CA ILE A 56 -10.25 15.81 2.29
C ILE A 56 -10.51 14.43 2.89
N ALA A 57 -11.67 14.23 3.51
CA ALA A 57 -12.08 12.96 4.07
C ALA A 57 -12.21 11.87 2.99
N ALA A 58 -12.77 12.19 1.82
CA ALA A 58 -12.85 11.27 0.68
C ALA A 58 -11.48 10.73 0.29
N ALA A 59 -10.49 11.62 0.13
CA ALA A 59 -9.13 11.25 -0.25
C ALA A 59 -8.45 10.38 0.82
N MET A 60 -8.60 10.76 2.10
CA MET A 60 -8.06 9.98 3.22
C MET A 60 -8.66 8.56 3.29
N GLN A 61 -9.98 8.44 3.14
CA GLN A 61 -10.67 7.15 3.17
C GLN A 61 -10.30 6.29 1.95
N TYR A 62 -10.24 6.88 0.76
CA TYR A 62 -9.81 6.21 -0.47
C TYR A 62 -8.39 5.64 -0.32
N ASP A 63 -7.44 6.48 0.11
CA ASP A 63 -6.05 6.10 0.31
C ASP A 63 -5.89 4.98 1.36
N LEU A 64 -6.67 5.02 2.44
CA LEU A 64 -6.68 3.96 3.45
C LEU A 64 -7.27 2.64 2.92
N LYS A 65 -8.41 2.70 2.23
CA LYS A 65 -9.05 1.53 1.64
C LYS A 65 -8.15 0.86 0.61
N LEU A 66 -7.51 1.66 -0.24
CA LEU A 66 -6.51 1.19 -1.21
C LEU A 66 -5.35 0.47 -0.50
N LYS A 67 -4.80 1.04 0.58
CA LYS A 67 -3.75 0.37 1.37
C LYS A 67 -4.18 -1.00 1.88
N TYR A 68 -5.41 -1.15 2.39
CA TYR A 68 -5.91 -2.43 2.88
C TYR A 68 -6.07 -3.48 1.78
N ILE A 69 -6.56 -3.07 0.61
CA ILE A 69 -6.64 -3.92 -0.58
C ILE A 69 -5.23 -4.40 -0.95
N LEU A 70 -4.29 -3.47 -1.12
CA LEU A 70 -2.92 -3.77 -1.52
C LEU A 70 -2.19 -4.64 -0.49
N TYR A 71 -2.39 -4.38 0.80
CA TYR A 71 -1.77 -5.16 1.88
C TYR A 71 -2.15 -6.65 1.79
N ARG A 72 -3.41 -6.96 1.49
CA ARG A 72 -3.87 -8.35 1.28
C ARG A 72 -3.10 -9.05 0.16
N TYR A 73 -2.92 -8.38 -0.97
CA TYR A 73 -2.21 -8.94 -2.12
C TYR A 73 -0.70 -9.02 -1.90
N ILE A 74 -0.13 -8.11 -1.12
CA ILE A 74 1.27 -8.19 -0.70
C ILE A 74 1.48 -9.39 0.21
N CYS A 75 0.65 -9.57 1.25
CA CYS A 75 0.74 -10.77 2.11
C CYS A 75 0.60 -12.06 1.30
N LEU A 76 -0.34 -12.10 0.35
CA LEU A 76 -0.49 -13.22 -0.57
C LEU A 76 0.80 -13.48 -1.39
N PHE A 77 1.43 -12.43 -1.91
CA PHE A 77 2.71 -12.53 -2.59
C PHE A 77 3.81 -13.08 -1.68
N GLU A 78 3.92 -12.58 -0.45
CA GLU A 78 4.90 -13.05 0.55
C GLU A 78 4.71 -14.55 0.83
N GLU A 79 3.47 -14.99 1.10
CA GLU A 79 3.15 -16.40 1.34
C GLU A 79 3.42 -17.28 0.12
N TRP A 80 3.12 -16.80 -1.08
CA TRP A 80 3.41 -17.55 -2.31
C TRP A 80 4.91 -17.76 -2.51
N ILE A 81 5.74 -16.75 -2.23
CA ILE A 81 7.21 -16.87 -2.27
C ILE A 81 7.70 -17.88 -1.24
N ARG A 82 7.18 -17.84 -0.01
CA ARG A 82 7.50 -18.83 1.03
C ARG A 82 7.17 -20.25 0.57
N ALA A 83 5.97 -20.45 0.02
CA ALA A 83 5.55 -21.74 -0.51
C ALA A 83 6.46 -22.24 -1.65
N LEU A 84 6.89 -21.36 -2.56
CA LEU A 84 7.86 -21.72 -3.60
C LEU A 84 9.19 -22.19 -3.02
N LEU A 85 9.73 -21.47 -2.03
CA LEU A 85 10.99 -21.80 -1.39
C LEU A 85 10.92 -23.13 -0.62
N MET A 86 9.85 -23.35 0.14
CA MET A 86 9.62 -24.58 0.89
C MET A 86 9.49 -25.78 -0.07
N ASN A 87 8.66 -25.66 -1.10
CA ASN A 87 8.38 -26.77 -2.01
C ASN A 87 9.53 -27.05 -2.98
N ALA A 88 10.42 -26.07 -3.23
CA ALA A 88 11.68 -26.28 -3.93
C ALA A 88 12.79 -26.88 -3.04
N GLY A 89 12.51 -27.16 -1.76
CA GLY A 89 13.47 -27.71 -0.81
C GLY A 89 14.62 -26.75 -0.46
N VAL A 90 14.40 -25.44 -0.62
CA VAL A 90 15.44 -24.42 -0.37
C VAL A 90 15.60 -24.14 1.13
N GLU A 91 14.47 -24.08 1.85
CA GLU A 91 14.43 -23.89 3.30
C GLU A 91 13.23 -24.64 3.89
N PRO A 92 13.33 -25.23 5.10
CA PRO A 92 12.23 -25.93 5.73
C PRO A 92 11.16 -24.95 6.25
N ILE A 93 9.93 -25.46 6.44
CA ILE A 93 8.79 -24.68 6.94
C ILE A 93 9.14 -23.94 8.24
N ASP A 94 9.85 -24.60 9.15
CA ASP A 94 10.25 -24.05 10.45
C ASP A 94 11.10 -22.78 10.35
N PHE A 95 11.85 -22.61 9.26
CA PHE A 95 12.62 -21.39 9.02
C PHE A 95 11.73 -20.16 8.82
N PHE A 96 10.59 -20.33 8.15
CA PHE A 96 9.66 -19.22 7.85
C PHE A 96 8.62 -19.00 8.96
N ILE A 97 8.28 -20.05 9.71
CA ILE A 97 7.35 -19.94 10.84
C ILE A 97 8.06 -19.40 12.09
N ASN A 98 9.26 -19.90 12.41
CA ASN A 98 9.96 -19.55 13.65
C ASN A 98 11.03 -18.47 13.44
N GLY A 99 11.52 -18.30 12.21
CA GLY A 99 12.38 -17.18 11.86
C GLY A 99 11.53 -15.95 11.56
N ASN A 100 11.87 -14.80 12.14
CA ASN A 100 11.43 -13.50 11.65
C ASN A 100 12.05 -13.23 10.27
N ALA A 101 11.69 -14.01 9.25
CA ALA A 101 12.08 -13.76 7.88
C ALA A 101 11.28 -12.57 7.38
N ASP A 102 11.92 -11.41 7.33
CA ASP A 102 11.35 -10.27 6.62
C ASP A 102 11.45 -10.48 5.10
N LEU A 103 10.70 -9.68 4.36
CA LEU A 103 10.63 -9.74 2.90
C LEU A 103 12.01 -9.54 2.23
N GLY A 104 12.95 -8.83 2.87
CA GLY A 104 14.31 -8.64 2.36
C GLY A 104 15.14 -9.92 2.45
N LYS A 105 14.98 -10.68 3.54
CA LYS A 105 15.60 -12.00 3.70
C LYS A 105 15.04 -13.00 2.69
N GLU A 106 13.71 -13.04 2.53
CA GLU A 106 13.03 -13.90 1.56
C GLU A 106 13.49 -13.60 0.12
N GLN A 107 13.57 -12.32 -0.25
CA GLN A 107 14.10 -11.89 -1.54
C GLN A 107 15.52 -12.40 -1.78
N SER A 108 16.40 -12.31 -0.77
CA SER A 108 17.79 -12.76 -0.89
C SER A 108 17.89 -14.27 -1.09
N ILE A 109 17.08 -15.03 -0.36
CA ILE A 109 17.01 -16.50 -0.49
C ILE A 109 16.44 -16.89 -1.85
N TYR A 110 15.36 -16.23 -2.28
CA TYR A 110 14.74 -16.44 -3.60
C TYR A 110 15.76 -16.21 -4.71
N LEU A 111 16.43 -15.05 -4.74
CA LEU A 111 17.36 -14.69 -5.80
C LEU A 111 18.58 -15.61 -5.85
N LYS A 112 19.06 -16.10 -4.71
CA LYS A 112 20.16 -17.07 -4.64
C LYS A 112 19.77 -18.45 -5.21
N ASN A 113 18.49 -18.81 -5.13
CA ASN A 113 17.99 -20.15 -5.45
C ASN A 113 17.08 -20.21 -6.69
N VAL A 114 17.05 -19.16 -7.51
CA VAL A 114 16.22 -19.08 -8.73
C VAL A 114 16.33 -20.32 -9.61
N LYS A 115 17.54 -20.86 -9.81
CA LYS A 115 17.74 -22.06 -10.63
C LYS A 115 17.06 -23.29 -10.04
N THR A 116 17.15 -23.49 -8.72
CA THR A 116 16.49 -24.61 -8.02
C THR A 116 14.98 -24.50 -8.13
N ILE A 117 14.44 -23.30 -7.93
CA ILE A 117 13.01 -23.02 -8.05
C ILE A 117 12.54 -23.27 -9.48
N GLN A 118 13.25 -22.74 -10.48
CA GLN A 118 12.94 -22.91 -11.90
C GLN A 118 12.97 -24.38 -12.35
N ASN A 119 13.91 -25.18 -11.83
CA ASN A 119 13.97 -26.62 -12.12
C ASN A 119 12.80 -27.39 -11.50
N THR A 120 12.33 -26.96 -10.33
CA THR A 120 11.19 -27.58 -9.63
C THR A 120 9.86 -27.15 -10.25
N PHE A 121 9.75 -25.89 -10.66
CA PHE A 121 8.54 -25.28 -11.21
C PHE A 121 8.83 -24.59 -12.55
N PRO A 122 9.02 -25.35 -13.65
CA PRO A 122 9.44 -24.80 -14.95
C PRO A 122 8.47 -23.76 -15.53
N GLU A 123 7.18 -23.92 -15.25
CA GLU A 123 6.12 -23.03 -15.73
C GLU A 123 5.98 -21.74 -14.89
N THR A 124 6.69 -21.63 -13.77
CA THR A 124 6.60 -20.44 -12.92
C THR A 124 7.44 -19.32 -13.49
N LYS A 125 6.81 -18.17 -13.73
CA LYS A 125 7.51 -16.95 -14.13
C LYS A 125 8.43 -16.48 -13.00
N MET A 126 9.74 -16.53 -13.24
CA MET A 126 10.72 -16.05 -12.27
C MET A 126 10.69 -14.53 -12.14
N LEU A 127 10.94 -14.07 -10.92
CA LEU A 127 10.93 -12.65 -10.58
C LEU A 127 12.35 -12.08 -10.65
N SER A 128 12.46 -10.92 -11.28
CA SER A 128 13.69 -10.14 -11.22
C SER A 128 13.83 -9.41 -9.88
N ASN A 129 15.08 -9.07 -9.53
CA ASN A 129 15.38 -8.24 -8.36
C ASN A 129 14.63 -6.89 -8.38
N ALA A 130 14.44 -6.30 -9.57
CA ALA A 130 13.71 -5.03 -9.72
C ALA A 130 12.23 -5.19 -9.35
N GLN A 131 11.58 -6.25 -9.82
CA GLN A 131 10.18 -6.54 -9.52
C GLN A 131 9.95 -6.77 -8.03
N PHE A 132 10.83 -7.55 -7.39
CA PHE A 132 10.78 -7.78 -5.93
C PHE A 132 10.96 -6.49 -5.14
N ASN A 133 11.94 -5.66 -5.52
CA ASN A 133 12.20 -4.40 -4.84
C ASN A 133 11.01 -3.42 -4.93
N LEU A 134 10.28 -3.40 -6.06
CA LEU A 134 9.07 -2.58 -6.18
C LEU A 134 7.99 -3.03 -5.20
N VAL A 135 7.72 -4.33 -5.08
CA VAL A 135 6.77 -4.87 -4.09
C VAL A 135 7.20 -4.53 -2.68
N ARG A 136 8.49 -4.72 -2.34
CA ARG A 136 9.03 -4.43 -1.01
C ARG A 136 8.90 -2.96 -0.64
N LYS A 137 9.22 -2.05 -1.57
CA LYS A 137 9.05 -0.61 -1.34
C LYS A 137 7.59 -0.23 -1.17
N LEU A 138 6.67 -0.79 -1.97
CA LEU A 138 5.23 -0.58 -1.83
C LEU A 138 4.73 -1.06 -0.45
N ARG A 139 5.14 -2.26 -0.02
CA ARG A 139 4.85 -2.82 1.31
C ARG A 139 5.31 -1.89 2.43
N ASN A 140 6.52 -1.34 2.30
CA ASN A 140 7.06 -0.40 3.27
C ASN A 140 6.24 0.90 3.32
N SER A 141 5.89 1.49 2.18
CA SER A 141 5.03 2.69 2.14
C SER A 141 3.66 2.43 2.79
N ILE A 142 3.06 1.26 2.54
CA ILE A 142 1.79 0.87 3.18
C ILE A 142 1.95 0.72 4.70
N SER A 143 3.01 0.03 5.15
CA SER A 143 3.26 -0.23 6.58
C SER A 143 3.55 1.05 7.37
N HIS A 144 4.18 2.04 6.74
CA HIS A 144 4.44 3.36 7.33
C HIS A 144 3.30 4.35 7.10
N PHE A 145 2.15 3.91 6.59
CA PHE A 145 0.99 4.75 6.28
C PHE A 145 1.34 5.98 5.43
N THR A 146 2.29 5.81 4.50
CA THR A 146 2.65 6.85 3.53
C THR A 146 1.50 7.05 2.55
N PRO A 147 1.04 8.29 2.30
CA PRO A 147 0.00 8.56 1.30
C PRO A 147 0.41 8.07 -0.09
N LEU A 148 -0.46 7.32 -0.77
CA LEU A 148 -0.18 6.70 -2.08
C LEU A 148 -0.69 7.55 -3.24
N ILE A 149 -1.54 8.52 -2.97
CA ILE A 149 -2.34 9.23 -3.99
C ILE A 149 -1.85 10.66 -4.27
N PHE A 150 -0.70 11.08 -3.72
CA PHE A 150 -0.18 12.45 -3.81
C PHE A 150 1.24 12.51 -4.45
N GLU A 151 2.26 12.95 -3.72
CA GLU A 151 3.60 13.34 -4.22
C GLU A 151 4.37 12.28 -5.03
N GLN A 152 3.99 11.01 -4.95
CA GLN A 152 4.62 9.90 -5.70
C GLN A 152 3.58 9.05 -6.45
N TYR A 153 2.49 9.68 -6.91
CA TYR A 153 1.37 9.02 -7.56
C TYR A 153 1.81 8.05 -8.67
N ASP A 154 2.58 8.52 -9.67
CA ASP A 154 3.00 7.69 -10.81
C ASP A 154 3.87 6.51 -10.40
N TYR A 155 4.74 6.72 -9.41
CA TYR A 155 5.55 5.65 -8.83
C TYR A 155 4.65 4.58 -8.21
N TYR A 156 3.64 4.97 -7.43
CA TYR A 156 2.72 4.02 -6.80
C TYR A 156 1.83 3.31 -7.81
N VAL A 157 1.34 4.01 -8.85
CA VAL A 157 0.63 3.37 -9.97
C VAL A 157 1.51 2.28 -10.62
N SER A 158 2.78 2.60 -10.89
CA SER A 158 3.73 1.64 -11.46
C SER A 158 4.01 0.46 -10.52
N ALA A 159 4.20 0.72 -9.22
CA ALA A 159 4.43 -0.31 -8.23
C ALA A 159 3.22 -1.26 -8.05
N ILE A 160 1.99 -0.73 -8.12
CA ILE A 160 0.75 -1.52 -8.05
C ILE A 160 0.57 -2.37 -9.32
N LYS A 161 0.83 -1.79 -10.50
CA LYS A 161 0.86 -2.57 -11.77
C LYS A 161 1.90 -3.68 -11.72
N ASN A 162 3.07 -3.41 -11.14
CA ASN A 162 4.08 -4.44 -10.90
C ASN A 162 3.56 -5.52 -9.96
N LEU A 163 2.91 -5.17 -8.84
CA LEU A 163 2.30 -6.14 -7.92
C LEU A 163 1.33 -7.07 -8.66
N LYS A 164 0.41 -6.52 -9.45
CA LYS A 164 -0.49 -7.30 -10.32
C LYS A 164 0.27 -8.28 -11.21
N ASN A 165 1.37 -7.84 -11.83
CA ASN A 165 2.14 -8.64 -12.79
C ASN A 165 3.02 -9.75 -12.17
N VAL A 166 3.24 -9.72 -10.85
CA VAL A 166 4.04 -10.73 -10.13
C VAL A 166 3.20 -11.70 -9.32
N LEU A 167 1.88 -11.46 -9.22
CA LEU A 167 0.96 -12.39 -8.58
C LEU A 167 0.72 -13.64 -9.46
N PRO A 168 0.31 -14.77 -8.86
CA PRO A 168 -0.17 -15.91 -9.62
C PRO A 168 -1.36 -15.52 -10.52
N ALA A 169 -1.43 -16.11 -11.71
CA ALA A 169 -2.36 -15.70 -12.78
C ALA A 169 -3.83 -15.57 -12.34
N HIS A 170 -4.30 -16.49 -11.49
CA HIS A 170 -5.68 -16.50 -10.99
C HIS A 170 -6.03 -15.35 -10.03
N PHE A 171 -5.05 -14.55 -9.59
CA PHE A 171 -5.28 -13.34 -8.79
C PHE A 171 -5.19 -12.04 -9.59
N VAL A 172 -4.72 -12.09 -10.84
CA VAL A 172 -4.46 -10.90 -11.67
C VAL A 172 -5.74 -10.10 -11.91
N ASP A 173 -6.84 -10.78 -12.26
CA ASP A 173 -8.13 -10.13 -12.49
C ASP A 173 -8.75 -9.64 -11.18
N LYS A 174 -8.53 -10.39 -10.09
CA LYS A 174 -9.09 -10.04 -8.79
C LYS A 174 -8.48 -8.75 -8.21
N ILE A 175 -7.15 -8.60 -8.26
CA ILE A 175 -6.50 -7.35 -7.82
C ILE A 175 -6.91 -6.19 -8.72
N GLN A 176 -7.04 -6.44 -10.02
CA GLN A 176 -7.49 -5.45 -10.99
C GLN A 176 -8.85 -4.90 -10.62
N ASP A 177 -9.81 -5.79 -10.37
CA ASP A 177 -11.17 -5.43 -10.00
C ASP A 177 -11.22 -4.74 -8.65
N ASP A 178 -10.53 -5.27 -7.63
CA ASP A 178 -10.52 -4.67 -6.29
C ASP A 178 -9.95 -3.24 -6.32
N VAL A 179 -8.86 -3.00 -7.07
CA VAL A 179 -8.24 -1.67 -7.18
C VAL A 179 -9.12 -0.72 -8.01
N ASN A 180 -9.64 -1.16 -9.16
CA ASN A 180 -10.48 -0.30 -10.01
C ASN A 180 -11.82 0.02 -9.36
N ASN A 181 -12.36 -0.90 -8.56
CA ASN A 181 -13.59 -0.72 -7.79
C ASN A 181 -13.33 -0.25 -6.36
N CYS A 182 -12.12 0.23 -6.06
CA CYS A 182 -11.82 0.96 -4.84
C CYS A 182 -12.54 2.30 -4.90
N ASN A 183 -13.83 2.30 -4.59
CA ASN A 183 -14.63 3.50 -4.51
C ASN A 183 -14.59 4.01 -3.06
N ALA A 184 -14.44 5.33 -2.90
CA ALA A 184 -14.86 6.01 -1.69
C ALA A 184 -16.33 6.40 -1.88
N ASP A 185 -17.14 6.30 -0.83
CA ASP A 185 -18.56 6.72 -0.84
C ASP A 185 -18.71 8.26 -0.90
N TRP A 186 -17.64 8.97 -1.25
CA TRP A 186 -17.43 10.40 -1.10
C TRP A 186 -16.84 10.98 -2.39
N PRO A 187 -17.03 12.29 -2.67
CA PRO A 187 -16.57 12.91 -3.91
C PRO A 187 -15.04 13.04 -3.95
N LEU A 188 -14.37 11.98 -4.41
CA LEU A 188 -12.93 11.98 -4.64
C LEU A 188 -12.59 12.96 -5.78
N PRO A 189 -11.65 13.91 -5.59
CA PRO A 189 -11.23 14.80 -6.64
C PRO A 189 -10.74 14.05 -7.90
N PRO A 190 -10.99 14.59 -9.11
CA PRO A 190 -10.52 13.98 -10.36
C PRO A 190 -9.01 13.76 -10.38
N GLY A 191 -8.57 12.65 -10.97
CA GLY A 191 -7.15 12.33 -11.15
C GLY A 191 -6.47 11.63 -9.97
N LEU A 192 -7.13 11.48 -8.82
CA LEU A 192 -6.57 10.77 -7.66
C LEU A 192 -6.85 9.27 -7.67
N LYS A 193 -7.83 8.82 -8.48
CA LYS A 193 -8.20 7.42 -8.55
C LYS A 193 -7.17 6.62 -9.34
N ILE A 194 -6.46 5.73 -8.66
CA ILE A 194 -5.59 4.72 -9.27
C ILE A 194 -6.43 3.66 -9.98
N THR A 195 -6.09 3.43 -11.25
CA THR A 195 -6.66 2.37 -12.11
C THR A 195 -5.48 1.62 -12.73
N ILE A 196 -5.51 0.28 -12.72
CA ILE A 196 -4.38 -0.56 -13.16
C ILE A 196 -4.71 -1.48 -14.33
#